data_AF-A0A1V4ZLJ0-F1
#
_entry.id   AF-A0A1V4ZLJ0-F1
#
_cell.length_a   1.000
_cell.length_b   1.000
_cell.length_c   1.000
_cell.angle_alpha   90.00
_cell.angle_beta   90.00
_cell.angle_gamma   90.00
#
_symmetry.space_group_name_H-M   'P 1'
#
loop_
_entity.id
_entity.type
_entity.pdbx_description
1 polymer ?
#
loop_
_entity_poly.entity_id
_entity_poly.type
_entity_poly.pdbx_seq_one_letter_code
_entity_poly.pdbx_strand_id
1 'polypeptide(L)'
;MTTVSILTRRLKEGRTYDDFRRAWFHTTGFGVQGKEPGGSSARLLTFINIFDPREVIVLGFATATLEQMKNALDIDVKIRGENPLDDVIEPSVGRSFALQIAEDDFSEAGDIPYTPATIGGRKTDMAEFERDLGAVAGLYSAAAKKRDALNAGKRT
;
A
#
# COMPACT_ATOMS: atom_id res chain seq x y z
N MET A 1 7.78 -7.49 8.97
CA MET A 1 6.47 -6.82 9.15
C MET A 1 5.75 -6.78 7.82
N THR A 2 4.41 -6.78 7.85
CA THR A 2 3.56 -6.69 6.66
C THR A 2 2.73 -5.42 6.73
N THR A 3 2.79 -4.58 5.71
CA THR A 3 1.93 -3.39 5.58
C THR A 3 0.99 -3.51 4.39
N VAL A 4 -0.11 -2.77 4.45
CA VAL A 4 -1.01 -2.57 3.30
C VAL A 4 -1.17 -1.07 3.03
N SER A 5 -0.96 -0.67 1.77
CA SER A 5 -1.42 0.61 1.25
C SER A 5 -2.77 0.44 0.59
N ILE A 6 -3.75 1.23 0.99
CA ILE A 6 -5.10 1.24 0.45
C ILE A 6 -5.27 2.54 -0.31
N LEU A 7 -5.44 2.46 -1.63
CA LEU A 7 -5.57 3.61 -2.50
C LEU A 7 -6.94 3.57 -3.16
N THR A 8 -7.75 4.61 -2.94
CA THR A 8 -9.04 4.76 -3.63
C THR A 8 -8.96 5.94 -4.59
N ARG A 9 -9.41 5.71 -5.82
CA ARG A 9 -9.38 6.70 -6.91
C ARG A 9 -10.63 6.55 -7.74
N ARG A 10 -11.24 7.66 -8.13
CA ARG A 10 -12.35 7.64 -9.07
C ARG A 10 -11.86 8.00 -10.46
N LEU A 11 -12.26 7.25 -11.48
CA LEU A 11 -12.02 7.56 -12.90
C LEU A 11 -12.79 8.82 -13.28
N LYS A 12 -12.23 9.66 -14.17
CA LYS A 12 -12.97 10.76 -14.81
C LYS A 12 -14.12 10.23 -15.67
N GLU A 13 -15.06 11.09 -16.01
CA GLU A 13 -16.19 10.73 -16.87
C GLU A 13 -15.69 10.19 -18.22
N GLY A 14 -16.29 9.09 -18.70
CA GLY A 14 -15.90 8.43 -19.94
C GLY A 14 -14.56 7.66 -19.92
N ARG A 15 -13.82 7.64 -18.81
CA ARG A 15 -12.59 6.83 -18.67
C ARG A 15 -12.90 5.41 -18.22
N THR A 16 -12.04 4.48 -18.63
CA THR A 16 -12.18 3.05 -18.33
C THR A 16 -11.13 2.53 -17.36
N TYR A 17 -11.36 1.35 -16.78
CA TYR A 17 -10.33 0.66 -16.00
C TYR A 17 -9.07 0.37 -16.83
N ASP A 18 -9.22 0.09 -18.12
CA ASP A 18 -8.10 -0.20 -19.01
C ASP A 18 -7.22 1.05 -19.24
N ASP A 19 -7.84 2.25 -19.32
CA ASP A 19 -7.11 3.52 -19.32
C ASP A 19 -6.30 3.72 -18.03
N PHE A 20 -6.93 3.43 -16.89
CA PHE A 20 -6.24 3.44 -15.60
C PHE A 20 -5.10 2.43 -15.57
N ARG A 21 -5.33 1.21 -16.05
CA ARG A 21 -4.37 0.12 -16.04
C ARG A 21 -3.13 0.44 -16.87
N ARG A 22 -3.29 1.11 -18.00
CA ARG A 22 -2.19 1.63 -18.82
C ARG A 22 -1.39 2.72 -18.11
N ALA A 23 -2.07 3.71 -17.54
CA ALA A 23 -1.43 4.83 -16.84
C ALA A 23 -0.74 4.41 -15.53
N TRP A 24 -1.31 3.45 -14.80
CA TRP A 24 -0.84 3.01 -13.49
C TRP A 24 0.28 1.96 -13.54
N PHE A 25 0.42 1.21 -14.64
CA PHE A 25 1.34 0.08 -14.64
C PHE A 25 2.79 0.50 -14.47
N HIS A 26 3.42 0.00 -13.41
CA HIS A 26 4.84 0.18 -13.22
C HIS A 26 5.61 -0.89 -14.00
N THR A 27 6.54 -0.47 -14.84
CA THR A 27 7.50 -1.37 -15.51
C THR A 27 8.69 -1.72 -14.62
N THR A 28 8.85 -1.00 -13.49
CA THR A 28 9.88 -1.23 -12.47
C THR A 28 9.23 -1.77 -11.20
N GLY A 29 9.71 -2.92 -10.73
CA GLY A 29 9.28 -3.50 -9.46
C GLY A 29 9.85 -2.76 -8.25
N PHE A 30 9.16 -2.84 -7.11
CA PHE A 30 9.56 -2.21 -5.84
C PHE A 30 10.22 -3.17 -4.85
N GLY A 31 10.55 -4.39 -5.30
CA GLY A 31 11.26 -5.37 -4.48
C GLY A 31 12.66 -4.88 -4.14
N VAL A 32 13.03 -4.96 -2.87
CA VAL A 32 14.36 -4.64 -2.35
C VAL A 32 15.02 -5.96 -1.98
N GLN A 33 16.14 -6.29 -2.62
CA GLN A 33 16.94 -7.45 -2.25
C GLN A 33 17.42 -7.31 -0.80
N GLY A 34 17.27 -8.37 0.00
CA GLY A 34 17.78 -8.46 1.37
C GLY A 34 18.73 -9.64 1.54
N LYS A 35 19.43 -9.70 2.69
CA LYS A 35 20.34 -10.80 3.05
C LYS A 35 19.63 -12.09 3.50
N GLU A 36 18.32 -12.03 3.76
CA GLU A 36 17.50 -13.14 4.22
C GLU A 36 16.88 -13.95 3.05
N PRO A 37 16.65 -15.26 3.20
CA PRO A 37 15.93 -16.06 2.20
C PRO A 37 14.50 -15.50 2.03
N GLY A 38 14.21 -14.87 0.88
CA GLY A 38 12.87 -14.41 0.50
C GLY A 38 12.74 -12.95 0.05
N GLY A 39 13.70 -12.06 0.31
CA GLY A 39 13.66 -10.64 -0.10
C GLY A 39 12.44 -9.86 0.44
N SER A 40 12.27 -8.60 0.04
CA SER A 40 10.97 -7.93 0.25
C SER A 40 9.97 -8.34 -0.83
N SER A 41 8.72 -8.57 -0.45
CA SER A 41 7.64 -8.86 -1.40
C SER A 41 6.71 -7.67 -1.53
N ALA A 42 6.39 -7.26 -2.76
CA ALA A 42 5.38 -6.25 -3.05
C ALA A 42 4.32 -6.87 -3.97
N ARG A 43 3.09 -7.00 -3.48
CA ARG A 43 1.95 -7.51 -4.27
C ARG A 43 0.81 -6.52 -4.25
N LEU A 44 0.30 -6.15 -5.42
CA LEU A 44 -0.85 -5.27 -5.54
C LEU A 44 -2.07 -6.07 -6.00
N LEU A 45 -3.18 -5.91 -5.30
CA LEU A 45 -4.51 -6.37 -5.71
C LEU A 45 -5.32 -5.14 -6.10
N THR A 46 -6.03 -5.20 -7.22
CA THR A 46 -6.86 -4.09 -7.71
C THR A 46 -8.30 -4.54 -7.86
N PHE A 47 -9.21 -3.72 -7.38
CA PHE A 47 -10.64 -3.97 -7.34
C PHE A 47 -11.40 -2.78 -7.95
N ILE A 48 -12.58 -3.05 -8.49
CA ILE A 48 -13.57 -2.04 -8.84
C ILE A 48 -14.63 -2.06 -7.74
N ASN A 49 -15.03 -0.88 -7.25
CA ASN A 49 -16.12 -0.80 -6.28
C ASN A 49 -17.44 -1.24 -6.94
N ILE A 50 -18.13 -2.19 -6.32
CA ILE A 50 -19.41 -2.71 -6.81
C ILE A 50 -20.55 -1.68 -6.79
N PHE A 51 -20.44 -0.63 -5.97
CA PHE A 51 -21.42 0.46 -5.87
C PHE A 51 -21.00 1.71 -6.64
N ASP A 52 -19.75 1.78 -7.10
CA ASP A 52 -19.24 2.84 -7.95
C ASP A 52 -18.27 2.24 -8.98
N PRO A 53 -18.72 1.90 -10.20
CA PRO A 53 -17.87 1.26 -11.19
C PRO A 53 -16.73 2.16 -11.70
N ARG A 54 -16.75 3.45 -11.35
CA ARG A 54 -15.64 4.38 -11.61
C ARG A 54 -14.63 4.42 -10.47
N GLU A 55 -14.91 3.85 -9.30
CA GLU A 55 -13.94 3.79 -8.21
C GLU A 55 -13.05 2.55 -8.32
N VAL A 56 -11.75 2.79 -8.43
CA VAL A 56 -10.69 1.79 -8.40
C VAL A 56 -10.05 1.78 -7.01
N ILE A 57 -9.99 0.59 -6.41
CA ILE A 57 -9.38 0.35 -5.10
C ILE A 57 -8.14 -0.51 -5.30
N VAL A 58 -6.98 -0.04 -4.85
CA VAL A 58 -5.72 -0.79 -4.92
C VAL A 58 -5.22 -1.09 -3.52
N LEU A 59 -5.02 -2.37 -3.23
CA LEU A 59 -4.40 -2.88 -2.01
C LEU A 59 -2.96 -3.31 -2.33
N GLY A 60 -1.98 -2.57 -1.82
CA GLY A 60 -0.56 -2.89 -1.98
C GLY A 60 0.00 -3.52 -0.71
N PHE A 61 0.26 -4.81 -0.74
CA PHE A 61 0.86 -5.57 0.36
C PHE A 61 2.37 -5.55 0.25
N ALA A 62 3.04 -5.22 1.35
CA ALA A 62 4.49 -5.23 1.44
C ALA A 62 4.95 -5.99 2.68
N THR A 63 5.77 -7.03 2.48
CA THR A 63 6.47 -7.70 3.57
C THR A 63 7.93 -7.32 3.50
N ALA A 64 8.42 -6.67 4.55
CA ALA A 64 9.74 -6.05 4.58
C ALA A 64 10.24 -5.87 6.02
N THR A 65 11.54 -5.58 6.17
CA THR A 65 12.10 -4.91 7.34
C THR A 65 11.87 -3.40 7.26
N LEU A 66 12.07 -2.65 8.36
CA LEU A 66 12.00 -1.18 8.35
C LEU A 66 12.96 -0.56 7.32
N GLU A 67 14.18 -1.11 7.22
CA GLU A 67 15.20 -0.62 6.28
C GLU A 67 14.76 -0.85 4.83
N GLN A 68 14.28 -2.05 4.51
CA GLN A 68 13.76 -2.37 3.17
C GLN A 68 12.56 -1.49 2.82
N MET A 69 11.69 -1.22 3.79
CA MET A 69 10.53 -0.33 3.60
C MET A 69 10.96 1.10 3.31
N LYS A 70 11.93 1.63 4.05
CA LYS A 70 12.50 2.96 3.78
C LYS A 70 13.06 3.05 2.36
N ASN A 71 13.83 2.05 1.93
CA ASN A 71 14.40 1.99 0.59
C ASN A 71 13.30 1.91 -0.50
N ALA A 72 12.26 1.10 -0.29
CA ALA A 72 11.13 1.01 -1.20
C ALA A 72 10.36 2.33 -1.31
N LEU A 73 10.15 3.05 -0.21
CA LEU A 73 9.51 4.36 -0.20
C LEU A 73 10.35 5.42 -0.91
N ASP A 74 11.67 5.40 -0.79
CA ASP A 74 12.55 6.29 -1.55
C ASP A 74 12.45 6.04 -3.08
N ILE A 75 12.29 4.79 -3.50
CA ILE A 75 12.01 4.42 -4.90
C ILE A 75 10.63 4.94 -5.33
N ASP A 76 9.58 4.72 -4.51
CA ASP A 76 8.21 5.18 -4.79
C ASP A 76 8.15 6.70 -5.00
N VAL A 77 8.79 7.47 -4.12
CA VAL A 77 8.87 8.94 -4.21
C VAL A 77 9.50 9.39 -5.53
N LYS A 78 10.55 8.71 -6.01
CA LYS A 78 11.22 9.04 -7.27
C LYS A 78 10.36 8.68 -8.50
N ILE A 79 9.76 7.49 -8.51
CA ILE A 79 9.05 6.95 -9.68
C ILE A 79 7.67 7.62 -9.86
N ARG A 80 6.96 7.93 -8.77
CA ARG A 80 5.57 8.44 -8.86
C ARG A 80 5.45 9.95 -9.07
N GLY A 81 6.56 10.67 -9.21
CA GLY A 81 6.58 12.12 -9.44
C GLY A 81 6.16 12.56 -10.85
N GLU A 82 5.90 11.62 -11.77
CA GLU A 82 5.41 11.85 -13.14
C GLU A 82 4.32 10.83 -13.41
N ASN A 83 3.10 11.13 -12.98
CA ASN A 83 2.01 10.15 -13.03
C ASN A 83 1.00 10.53 -14.12
N PRO A 84 0.90 9.76 -15.23
CA PRO A 84 -0.11 9.99 -16.27
C PRO A 84 -1.55 9.74 -15.77
N LEU A 85 -1.72 9.31 -14.52
CA LEU A 85 -3.03 9.14 -13.91
C LEU A 85 -3.84 10.43 -13.84
N ASP A 86 -3.24 11.61 -13.76
CA ASP A 86 -3.97 12.88 -13.63
C ASP A 86 -4.94 13.13 -14.82
N ASP A 87 -4.70 12.52 -15.99
CA ASP A 87 -5.59 12.59 -17.15
C ASP A 87 -6.76 11.58 -17.12
N VAL A 88 -6.69 10.61 -16.21
CA VAL A 88 -7.57 9.44 -16.14
C VAL A 88 -8.43 9.46 -14.87
N ILE A 89 -7.90 9.94 -13.74
CA ILE A 89 -8.59 9.95 -12.44
C ILE A 89 -9.01 11.35 -12.03
N GLU A 90 -10.06 11.43 -11.24
CA GLU A 90 -10.42 12.66 -10.52
C GLU A 90 -9.27 13.08 -9.57
N PRO A 91 -9.10 14.38 -9.28
CA PRO A 91 -8.00 14.86 -8.44
C PRO A 91 -7.99 14.29 -7.01
N SER A 92 -9.17 13.89 -6.51
CA SER A 92 -9.30 13.30 -5.17
C SER A 92 -8.79 11.88 -5.14
N VAL A 93 -7.81 11.62 -4.27
CA VAL A 93 -7.24 10.29 -4.04
C VAL A 93 -7.27 9.98 -2.55
N GLY A 94 -8.04 8.96 -2.17
CA GLY A 94 -7.99 8.42 -0.81
C GLY A 94 -6.74 7.56 -0.62
N ARG A 95 -6.04 7.76 0.51
CA ARG A 95 -4.88 6.95 0.89
C ARG A 95 -4.94 6.59 2.35
N SER A 96 -4.81 5.30 2.63
CA SER A 96 -4.62 4.77 3.98
C SER A 96 -3.45 3.80 3.98
N PHE A 97 -2.72 3.78 5.08
CA PHE A 97 -1.59 2.85 5.28
C PHE A 97 -1.83 2.15 6.61
N ALA A 98 -1.69 0.83 6.62
CA ALA A 98 -1.89 0.02 7.82
C ALA A 98 -0.77 -1.01 7.99
N LEU A 99 -0.48 -1.33 9.24
CA LEU A 99 0.38 -2.43 9.66
C LEU A 99 -0.51 -3.62 10.04
N GLN A 100 -0.20 -4.80 9.53
CA GLN A 100 -0.93 -6.02 9.85
C GLN A 100 -0.79 -6.36 11.33
N ILE A 101 -1.91 -6.60 12.01
CA ILE A 101 -1.96 -6.97 13.43
C ILE A 101 -2.44 -8.41 13.67
N ALA A 102 -3.28 -8.93 12.76
CA ALA A 102 -3.86 -10.27 12.83
C ALA A 102 -4.13 -10.84 11.43
N GLU A 103 -4.25 -12.17 11.38
CA GLU A 103 -4.77 -13.01 10.30
C GLU A 103 -5.82 -13.93 10.93
N ASP A 104 -7.08 -13.71 10.57
CA ASP A 104 -8.21 -14.49 11.08
C ASP A 104 -8.82 -15.31 9.93
N ASP A 105 -9.15 -16.57 10.19
CA ASP A 105 -9.83 -17.47 9.26
C ASP A 105 -11.26 -17.72 9.74
N PHE A 106 -12.23 -17.22 8.98
CA PHE A 106 -13.67 -17.39 9.23
C PHE A 106 -14.34 -18.36 8.26
N SER A 107 -13.58 -19.30 7.68
CA SER A 107 -14.11 -20.28 6.71
C SER A 107 -14.87 -21.44 7.36
N GLU A 108 -14.70 -21.67 8.67
CA GLU A 108 -15.45 -22.71 9.39
C GLU A 108 -16.93 -22.37 9.52
N ALA A 109 -17.78 -23.39 9.43
CA ALA A 109 -19.23 -23.25 9.64
C ALA A 109 -19.58 -23.42 11.13
N GLY A 110 -20.48 -22.57 11.63
CA GLY A 110 -20.93 -22.58 13.02
C GLY A 110 -20.14 -21.62 13.91
N ASP A 111 -20.08 -21.91 15.20
CA ASP A 111 -19.42 -21.06 16.18
C ASP A 111 -17.90 -21.24 16.13
N ILE A 112 -17.18 -20.13 15.95
CA ILE A 112 -15.72 -20.10 15.98
C ILE A 112 -15.28 -19.57 17.36
N PRO A 113 -14.42 -20.29 18.10
CA PRO A 113 -13.95 -19.83 19.39
C PRO A 113 -13.07 -18.58 19.23
N TYR A 114 -13.15 -17.67 20.19
CA TYR A 114 -12.27 -16.51 20.22
C TYR A 114 -10.80 -16.93 20.34
N THR A 115 -9.95 -16.33 19.52
CA THR A 115 -8.49 -16.42 19.62
C THR A 115 -7.87 -15.02 19.69
N PRO A 116 -6.82 -14.81 20.49
CA PRO A 116 -6.02 -13.59 20.44
C PRO A 116 -5.45 -13.36 19.03
N ALA A 117 -5.12 -12.10 18.68
CA ALA A 117 -4.51 -11.75 17.41
C ALA A 117 -3.28 -12.62 17.10
N THR A 118 -3.24 -13.22 15.91
CA THR A 118 -2.11 -14.03 15.44
C THR A 118 -1.71 -13.66 14.01
N ILE A 119 -0.45 -13.86 13.65
CA ILE A 119 0.05 -13.76 12.27
C ILE A 119 0.84 -15.04 11.97
N GLY A 120 0.47 -15.77 10.92
CA GLY A 120 1.07 -17.07 10.60
C GLY A 120 1.05 -18.05 11.77
N GLY A 121 -0.06 -18.10 12.52
CA GLY A 121 -0.26 -18.97 13.67
C GLY A 121 0.49 -18.58 14.95
N ARG A 122 1.21 -17.45 14.96
CA ARG A 122 1.92 -16.94 16.14
C ARG A 122 1.18 -15.76 16.75
N LYS A 123 0.98 -15.77 18.07
CA LYS A 123 0.37 -14.65 18.79
C LYS A 123 1.18 -13.37 18.55
N THR A 124 0.48 -12.30 18.20
CA THR A 124 1.08 -10.98 18.03
C THR A 124 1.56 -10.44 19.39
N ASP A 125 2.82 -10.04 19.48
CA ASP A 125 3.31 -9.24 20.61
C ASP A 125 2.82 -7.80 20.41
N MET A 126 1.90 -7.38 21.28
CA MET A 126 1.27 -6.05 21.18
C MET A 126 2.26 -4.92 21.48
N ALA A 127 3.22 -5.12 22.37
CA ALA A 127 4.21 -4.10 22.68
C ALA A 127 5.22 -3.95 21.53
N GLU A 128 5.58 -5.04 20.86
CA GLU A 128 6.37 -4.99 19.62
C GLU A 128 5.59 -4.32 18.49
N PHE A 129 4.33 -4.69 18.30
CA PHE A 129 3.46 -4.09 17.29
C PHE A 129 3.33 -2.57 17.46
N GLU A 130 3.14 -2.06 18.68
CA GLU A 130 3.03 -0.61 18.94
C GLU A 130 4.31 0.14 18.56
N ARG A 131 5.49 -0.45 18.86
CA ARG A 131 6.78 0.13 18.46
C ARG A 131 6.93 0.16 16.94
N ASP A 132 6.62 -0.95 16.28
CA ASP A 132 6.69 -1.05 14.81
C ASP A 132 5.69 -0.10 14.14
N LEU A 133 4.48 0.03 14.66
CA LEU A 133 3.46 0.95 14.16
C LEU A 133 3.96 2.40 14.18
N GLY A 134 4.56 2.83 15.29
CA GLY A 134 5.16 4.16 15.41
C GLY A 134 6.31 4.39 14.42
N ALA A 135 7.21 3.41 14.28
CA ALA A 135 8.34 3.48 13.35
C ALA A 135 7.87 3.56 11.88
N VAL A 136 6.92 2.71 11.50
CA VAL A 136 6.34 2.67 10.15
C VAL A 136 5.60 3.96 9.84
N ALA A 137 4.77 4.46 10.76
CA ALA A 137 4.06 5.74 10.60
C ALA A 137 5.05 6.90 10.37
N GLY A 138 6.17 6.91 11.09
CA GLY A 138 7.26 7.86 10.88
C GLY A 138 7.86 7.80 9.47
N LEU A 139 8.14 6.59 8.97
CA LEU A 139 8.68 6.38 7.61
C LEU A 139 7.72 6.87 6.52
N TYR A 140 6.45 6.48 6.57
CA TYR A 140 5.45 6.93 5.59
C TYR A 140 5.24 8.45 5.63
N SER A 141 5.24 9.05 6.83
CA SER A 141 5.11 10.50 7.00
C SER A 141 6.30 11.26 6.38
N ALA A 142 7.52 10.76 6.60
CA ALA A 142 8.73 11.35 6.02
C ALA A 142 8.73 11.24 4.49
N ALA A 143 8.36 10.07 3.95
CA ALA A 143 8.25 9.86 2.51
C ALA A 143 7.18 10.76 1.87
N ALA A 144 6.02 10.93 2.51
CA ALA A 144 4.98 11.84 2.04
C ALA A 144 5.48 13.29 1.95
N LYS A 145 6.12 13.80 3.02
CA LYS A 145 6.72 15.15 3.01
C LYS A 145 7.73 15.34 1.88
N LYS A 146 8.61 14.35 1.66
CA LYS A 146 9.61 14.38 0.59
C LYS A 146 8.95 14.43 -0.79
N ARG A 147 7.92 13.62 -1.03
CA ARG A 147 7.14 13.65 -2.28
C ARG A 147 6.48 15.00 -2.50
N ASP A 148 5.83 15.55 -1.48
CA ASP A 148 5.07 16.80 -1.61
C ASP A 148 6.00 17.98 -1.90
N ALA A 149 7.21 18.01 -1.30
CA ALA A 149 8.24 19.00 -1.61
C ALA A 149 8.73 18.92 -3.06
N LEU A 150 8.94 17.70 -3.59
CA LEU A 150 9.33 17.50 -5.00
C LEU A 150 8.23 17.95 -5.97
N ASN A 151 6.96 17.67 -5.65
CA ASN A 151 5.84 18.08 -6.49
C ASN A 151 5.61 19.59 -6.47
N ALA A 152 5.85 20.27 -5.34
CA ALA A 152 5.77 21.72 -5.25
C ALA A 152 6.84 22.40 -6.14
N GLY A 153 8.08 21.89 -6.13
CA GLY A 153 9.17 22.42 -6.96
C GLY A 153 9.02 22.18 -8.46
N LYS A 154 8.12 21.27 -8.90
CA LYS A 154 7.78 21.05 -10.32
C LYS A 154 6.67 21.99 -10.83
N ARG A 155 5.96 22.68 -9.94
CA ARG A 155 4.86 23.60 -10.27
C ARG A 155 5.28 25.08 -10.33
N THR A 156 6.56 25.35 -10.10
CA THR A 156 7.23 26.66 -10.26
C THR A 156 8.12 26.64 -11.49
#